data_AF-A0A7K4EX36-F1
#
_entry.id   AF-A0A7K4EX36-F1
#
_cell.length_a   1.000
_cell.length_b   1.000
_cell.length_c   1.000
_cell.angle_alpha   90.00
_cell.angle_beta   90.00
_cell.angle_gamma   90.00
#
_symmetry.space_group_name_H-M   'P 1'
#
loop_
_entity.id
_entity.type
_entity.pdbx_description
1 polymer ?
#
loop_
_entity_poly.entity_id
_entity_poly.type
_entity_poly.pdbx_seq_one_letter_code
_entity_poly.pdbx_strand_id
1 'polypeptide(L)'
;MKKLSALIIIGIFAVGIIFVSSTSEQFVDAGSRKKIHFTQTITSSQDPGQGHENHQLALILSPNQGTIYDGSMTFTSSEPVQIVVLHEINSQESKGQPTWSVDGKTVYGLSLIDLQEKSGSFEFTGAALALHSPNSKEFTSTVSVDGWIRGQPTEVIMQKIELEKEKPSMLLSRTNVPATIPMHEGIYEGKPVFYIITDGSDEDYAKIISDKQEWKVELAPVIANVPENALQKLFIFKNGVKGDGIYGFQNEVFSSTPSQESKYSALNSVIEVTWKVGQKEIEFKSAEEIIAAEEGGRIKFNETGIVLNTPQIMWPDGQLTVRSDKEITDEMSYGGGQITEINQEEMTVTFVAHRGWGPDGRTIYYIVTDATPSTPAKTMGVVSSPSSANLIAHSGAVDLFQFKNGIIGSGPLGFQAGIAGASLGDANYSPMWRIYLVEWNNEESAKILETKSDIDSFKTDGLLSVSIARPTNSDHIVNCPFIDPFQ
;
A
#
# COMPACT_ATOMS: atom_id res chain seq x y z
N MET A 1 50.53 74.06 20.29
CA MET A 1 49.81 75.33 20.50
C MET A 1 48.41 75.18 19.92
N LYS A 2 47.40 75.40 20.79
CA LYS A 2 46.04 75.95 20.55
C LYS A 2 45.15 75.32 19.45
N LYS A 3 44.11 74.59 19.86
CA LYS A 3 42.72 75.02 20.19
C LYS A 3 41.85 75.15 18.92
N LEU A 4 40.86 74.27 18.72
CA LEU A 4 39.49 74.37 19.24
C LEU A 4 38.75 75.60 18.65
N SER A 5 37.76 75.37 17.78
CA SER A 5 36.35 75.71 18.05
C SER A 5 35.48 75.41 16.83
N ALA A 6 34.37 74.72 17.11
CA ALA A 6 33.25 74.50 16.23
C ALA A 6 32.50 75.80 15.90
N LEU A 7 31.81 75.83 14.76
CA LEU A 7 30.48 76.43 14.67
C LEU A 7 29.71 75.89 13.44
N ILE A 8 28.70 75.10 13.77
CA ILE A 8 27.56 74.65 12.96
C ILE A 8 26.57 75.81 12.86
N ILE A 9 26.10 76.16 11.66
CA ILE A 9 24.76 76.72 11.35
C ILE A 9 24.47 76.37 9.86
N ILE A 10 23.79 75.26 9.52
CA ILE A 10 22.34 75.13 9.21
C ILE A 10 21.79 76.34 8.43
N GLY A 11 21.30 76.26 7.20
CA GLY A 11 21.04 75.18 6.28
C GLY A 11 20.26 75.77 5.11
N ILE A 12 20.62 75.39 3.88
CA ILE A 12 19.77 75.42 2.69
C ILE A 12 20.19 74.19 1.88
N PHE A 13 19.45 73.09 2.04
CA PHE A 13 19.67 71.85 1.31
C PHE A 13 19.11 72.02 -0.11
N ALA A 14 19.90 72.62 -1.00
CA ALA A 14 19.72 72.45 -2.43
C ALA A 14 20.48 71.19 -2.84
N VAL A 15 19.85 70.02 -2.73
CA VAL A 15 20.39 68.80 -3.36
C VAL A 15 20.25 68.99 -4.86
N GLY A 16 21.33 69.46 -5.49
CA GLY A 16 21.61 69.04 -6.85
C GLY A 16 21.82 67.53 -6.82
N ILE A 17 20.78 66.76 -7.14
CA ILE A 17 20.91 65.33 -7.40
C ILE A 17 21.75 65.24 -8.68
N ILE A 18 23.04 65.02 -8.48
CA ILE A 18 23.90 64.37 -9.45
C ILE A 18 23.17 63.08 -9.82
N PHE A 19 22.82 62.92 -11.10
CA PHE A 19 22.42 61.63 -11.67
C PHE A 19 23.60 60.67 -11.50
N VAL A 20 23.70 60.07 -10.32
CA VAL A 20 24.37 58.79 -10.17
C VAL A 20 23.41 57.81 -10.82
N SER A 21 23.79 57.34 -12.01
CA SER A 21 23.20 56.17 -12.63
C SER A 21 23.16 55.05 -11.60
N SER A 22 22.02 54.90 -10.94
CA SER A 22 21.71 53.70 -10.18
C SER A 22 21.64 52.58 -11.19
N THR A 23 22.71 51.83 -11.27
CA THR A 23 22.73 50.49 -11.83
C THR A 23 21.59 49.70 -11.19
N SER A 24 20.45 49.63 -11.86
CA SER A 24 19.59 48.46 -11.72
C SER A 24 20.43 47.29 -12.20
N GLU A 25 20.84 46.44 -11.27
CA GLU A 25 21.49 45.17 -11.56
C GLU A 25 20.65 44.39 -12.56
N GLN A 26 21.00 44.52 -13.84
CA GLN A 26 20.44 43.73 -14.92
C GLN A 26 21.27 42.45 -15.05
N PHE A 27 21.41 41.71 -13.94
CA PHE A 27 21.86 40.32 -14.02
C PHE A 27 20.63 39.49 -14.35
N VAL A 28 20.28 39.45 -15.64
CA VAL A 28 19.37 38.45 -16.17
C VAL A 28 20.13 37.14 -16.19
N ASP A 29 19.97 36.34 -15.13
CA ASP A 29 20.26 34.92 -15.22
C ASP A 29 19.39 34.34 -16.33
N ALA A 30 20.01 33.99 -17.45
CA ALA A 30 19.32 33.32 -18.54
C ALA A 30 19.07 31.88 -18.11
N GLY A 31 18.03 31.69 -17.28
CA GLY A 31 17.51 30.38 -16.91
C GLY A 31 17.40 29.48 -18.15
N SER A 32 17.54 28.17 -17.93
CA SER A 32 17.68 27.19 -19.00
C SER A 32 16.68 27.41 -20.15
N ARG A 33 17.17 27.42 -21.40
CA ARG A 33 16.34 27.54 -22.59
C ARG A 33 16.14 26.16 -23.21
N LYS A 34 14.91 25.65 -23.19
CA LYS A 34 14.55 24.37 -23.83
C LYS A 34 13.66 24.62 -25.03
N LYS A 35 13.97 24.03 -26.18
CA LYS A 35 13.10 24.09 -27.36
C LYS A 35 11.87 23.20 -27.14
N ILE A 36 10.69 23.67 -27.54
CA ILE A 36 9.46 22.87 -27.67
C ILE A 36 9.01 22.87 -29.13
N HIS A 37 8.73 21.69 -29.65
CA HIS A 37 8.19 21.50 -30.99
C HIS A 37 7.37 20.22 -31.05
N PHE A 38 6.06 20.33 -31.23
CA PHE A 38 5.19 19.15 -31.32
C PHE A 38 3.92 19.44 -32.14
N THR A 39 3.26 18.36 -32.57
CA THR A 39 1.89 18.40 -33.11
C THR A 39 1.06 17.32 -32.41
N GLN A 40 -0.13 17.69 -31.92
CA GLN A 40 -0.99 16.79 -31.17
C GLN A 40 -2.46 17.08 -31.43
N THR A 41 -3.31 16.05 -31.36
CA THR A 41 -4.77 16.22 -31.31
C THR A 41 -5.24 16.08 -29.87
N ILE A 42 -6.02 17.06 -29.41
CA ILE A 42 -6.49 17.22 -28.03
C ILE A 42 -8.01 17.40 -28.07
N THR A 43 -8.72 16.65 -27.24
CA THR A 43 -10.15 16.87 -26.98
C THR A 43 -10.29 17.74 -25.74
N SER A 44 -11.18 18.72 -25.80
CA SER A 44 -11.47 19.59 -24.67
C SER A 44 -12.13 18.82 -23.53
N SER A 45 -12.02 19.37 -22.32
CA SER A 45 -12.76 18.95 -21.13
C SER A 45 -13.40 20.18 -20.47
N GLN A 46 -14.21 19.99 -19.45
CA GLN A 46 -14.79 21.11 -18.69
C GLN A 46 -13.67 22.05 -18.20
N ASP A 47 -13.84 23.37 -18.36
CA ASP A 47 -12.88 24.36 -17.88
C ASP A 47 -12.81 24.32 -16.34
N PRO A 48 -11.63 24.03 -15.73
CA PRO A 48 -11.52 23.93 -14.28
C PRO A 48 -11.45 25.29 -13.57
N GLY A 49 -11.51 26.41 -14.31
CA GLY A 49 -11.56 27.75 -13.75
C GLY A 49 -12.86 28.02 -12.99
N GLN A 50 -12.75 28.64 -11.82
CA GLN A 50 -13.93 29.08 -11.06
C GLN A 50 -14.76 30.07 -11.88
N GLY A 51 -16.07 29.81 -12.00
CA GLY A 51 -16.99 30.60 -12.83
C GLY A 51 -17.01 30.20 -14.31
N HIS A 52 -16.28 29.16 -14.71
CA HIS A 52 -16.23 28.62 -16.08
C HIS A 52 -16.85 27.22 -16.17
N GLU A 53 -17.70 26.84 -15.23
CA GLU A 53 -18.21 25.46 -15.08
C GLU A 53 -19.02 24.97 -16.29
N ASN A 54 -19.55 25.88 -17.12
CA ASN A 54 -20.28 25.53 -18.34
C ASN A 54 -19.44 25.62 -19.62
N HIS A 55 -18.13 25.86 -19.49
CA HIS A 55 -17.22 26.06 -20.61
C HIS A 55 -16.35 24.82 -20.84
N GLN A 56 -15.65 24.83 -21.97
CA GLN A 56 -14.72 23.78 -22.38
C GLN A 56 -13.31 24.36 -22.58
N LEU A 57 -12.29 23.62 -22.14
CA LEU A 57 -10.89 23.98 -22.23
C LEU A 57 -10.07 22.79 -22.76
N ALA A 58 -9.21 23.04 -23.74
CA ALA A 58 -8.17 22.13 -24.20
C ALA A 58 -6.81 22.75 -23.88
N LEU A 59 -6.20 22.28 -22.79
CA LEU A 59 -4.89 22.76 -22.34
C LEU A 59 -3.77 22.20 -23.22
N ILE A 60 -2.91 23.09 -23.73
CA ILE A 60 -1.82 22.75 -24.66
C ILE A 60 -0.47 22.82 -23.96
N LEU A 61 -0.23 23.91 -23.21
CA LEU A 61 0.95 24.11 -22.38
C LEU A 61 0.48 24.46 -20.97
N SER A 62 0.85 23.64 -19.99
CA SER A 62 0.40 23.78 -18.60
C SER A 62 1.20 24.84 -17.84
N PRO A 63 0.56 25.60 -16.92
CA PRO A 63 1.27 26.54 -16.07
C PRO A 63 2.21 25.83 -15.10
N ASN A 64 3.42 26.37 -14.95
CA ASN A 64 4.41 25.94 -13.97
C ASN A 64 5.06 27.18 -13.35
N GLN A 65 5.34 27.15 -12.04
CA GLN A 65 5.90 28.30 -11.33
C GLN A 65 7.25 28.72 -11.94
N GLY A 66 7.39 30.00 -12.29
CA GLY A 66 8.61 30.55 -12.89
C GLY A 66 8.90 30.08 -14.32
N THR A 67 7.93 29.46 -15.00
CA THR A 67 8.04 29.01 -16.39
C THR A 67 7.38 29.98 -17.35
N ILE A 68 8.10 30.39 -18.39
CA ILE A 68 7.57 31.21 -19.49
C ILE A 68 7.76 30.46 -20.81
N TYR A 69 6.66 30.23 -21.51
CA TYR A 69 6.64 29.76 -22.89
C TYR A 69 6.60 30.95 -23.84
N ASP A 70 7.33 30.85 -24.95
CA ASP A 70 7.47 31.90 -25.95
C ASP A 70 7.60 31.26 -27.34
N GLY A 71 6.64 31.50 -28.24
CA GLY A 71 6.65 30.92 -29.58
C GLY A 71 5.32 31.04 -30.31
N SER A 72 5.11 30.12 -31.25
CA SER A 72 3.97 30.12 -32.16
C SER A 72 3.16 28.84 -32.02
N MET A 73 1.85 28.96 -32.20
CA MET A 73 0.91 27.84 -32.30
C MET A 73 0.14 27.95 -33.61
N THR A 74 -0.05 26.84 -34.31
CA THR A 74 -1.06 26.68 -35.37
C THR A 74 -2.08 25.64 -34.95
N PHE A 75 -3.36 25.84 -35.23
CA PHE A 75 -4.41 24.89 -34.83
C PHE A 75 -5.50 24.72 -35.88
N THR A 76 -6.23 23.61 -35.79
CA THR A 76 -7.50 23.35 -36.46
C THR A 76 -8.44 22.63 -35.49
N SER A 77 -9.69 23.08 -35.40
CA SER A 77 -10.68 22.68 -34.40
C SER A 77 -12.00 22.29 -35.05
N SER A 78 -12.70 21.35 -34.43
CA SER A 78 -14.06 20.94 -34.81
C SER A 78 -15.11 22.04 -34.58
N GLU A 79 -14.90 22.94 -33.62
CA GLU A 79 -15.76 24.08 -33.28
C GLU A 79 -14.97 25.40 -33.22
N PRO A 80 -15.61 26.58 -33.34
CA PRO A 80 -14.93 27.86 -33.14
C PRO A 80 -14.42 27.96 -31.70
N VAL A 81 -13.17 28.41 -31.54
CA VAL A 81 -12.47 28.45 -30.25
C VAL A 81 -11.81 29.80 -30.00
N GLN A 82 -11.65 30.12 -28.73
CA GLN A 82 -10.91 31.26 -28.22
C GLN A 82 -9.52 30.78 -27.76
N ILE A 83 -8.49 31.60 -27.92
CA ILE A 83 -7.14 31.31 -27.41
C ILE A 83 -7.03 31.88 -26.01
N VAL A 84 -6.55 31.07 -25.07
CA VAL A 84 -6.25 31.45 -23.70
C VAL A 84 -4.74 31.45 -23.51
N VAL A 85 -4.20 32.59 -23.06
CA VAL A 85 -2.83 32.69 -22.55
C VAL A 85 -2.90 33.11 -21.08
N LEU A 86 -2.30 32.32 -20.20
CA LEU A 86 -2.23 32.64 -18.77
C LEU A 86 -0.88 33.27 -18.45
N HIS A 87 -0.88 34.25 -17.55
CA HIS A 87 0.31 34.94 -17.08
C HIS A 87 0.43 34.78 -15.57
N GLU A 88 1.62 34.41 -15.09
CA GLU A 88 1.89 34.38 -13.66
C GLU A 88 1.86 35.82 -13.11
N ILE A 89 1.04 36.06 -12.09
CA ILE A 89 0.87 37.37 -11.44
C ILE A 89 0.85 37.19 -9.93
N ASN A 90 1.19 38.23 -9.18
CA ASN A 90 0.92 38.23 -7.75
C ASN A 90 -0.60 38.40 -7.52
N SER A 91 -1.18 37.67 -6.57
CA SER A 91 -2.59 37.83 -6.16
C SER A 91 -2.97 39.29 -5.83
N GLN A 92 -2.02 40.10 -5.34
CA GLN A 92 -2.22 41.53 -5.06
C GLN A 92 -2.37 42.38 -6.32
N GLU A 93 -1.86 41.91 -7.46
CA GLU A 93 -1.88 42.55 -8.78
C GLU A 93 -3.09 42.11 -9.62
N SER A 94 -3.97 41.25 -9.09
CA SER A 94 -5.17 40.76 -9.77
C SER A 94 -6.24 41.84 -10.04
N LYS A 95 -6.16 42.99 -9.36
CA LYS A 95 -7.19 44.04 -9.45
C LYS A 95 -7.16 44.76 -10.80
N GLY A 96 -8.27 44.66 -11.54
CA GLY A 96 -8.49 45.42 -12.77
C GLY A 96 -8.15 44.69 -14.06
N GLN A 97 -7.87 43.39 -14.01
CA GLN A 97 -7.64 42.54 -15.18
C GLN A 97 -8.43 41.23 -15.06
N PRO A 98 -8.78 40.57 -16.19
CA PRO A 98 -9.34 39.22 -16.14
C PRO A 98 -8.35 38.26 -15.49
N THR A 99 -8.86 37.35 -14.67
CA THR A 99 -8.05 36.34 -13.99
C THR A 99 -8.66 34.96 -14.13
N TRP A 100 -7.83 33.95 -13.95
CA TRP A 100 -8.23 32.55 -13.96
C TRP A 100 -7.59 31.82 -12.77
N SER A 101 -8.37 30.97 -12.09
CA SER A 101 -7.95 30.22 -10.92
C SER A 101 -8.77 28.95 -10.77
N VAL A 102 -8.12 27.85 -10.38
CA VAL A 102 -8.77 26.57 -10.08
C VAL A 102 -9.16 26.50 -8.60
N ASP A 103 -8.22 26.83 -7.71
CA ASP A 103 -8.34 26.63 -6.25
C ASP A 103 -8.69 27.92 -5.48
N GLY A 104 -8.77 29.07 -6.17
CA GLY A 104 -8.99 30.39 -5.58
C GLY A 104 -7.77 30.95 -4.83
N LYS A 105 -6.66 30.20 -4.78
CA LYS A 105 -5.40 30.59 -4.12
C LYS A 105 -4.35 30.99 -5.14
N THR A 106 -4.21 30.20 -6.19
CA THR A 106 -3.28 30.44 -7.30
C THR A 106 -4.02 31.21 -8.40
N VAL A 107 -3.58 32.45 -8.65
CA VAL A 107 -4.28 33.37 -9.57
C VAL A 107 -3.37 33.67 -10.75
N TYR A 108 -3.89 33.47 -11.97
CA TYR A 108 -3.24 33.86 -13.20
C TYR A 108 -3.95 35.05 -13.84
N GLY A 109 -3.19 35.91 -14.51
CA GLY A 109 -3.74 36.90 -15.43
C GLY A 109 -4.23 36.19 -16.69
N LEU A 110 -5.44 36.50 -17.15
CA LEU A 110 -6.08 35.84 -18.28
C LEU A 110 -6.10 36.76 -19.50
N SER A 111 -5.42 36.34 -20.56
CA SER A 111 -5.59 36.89 -21.91
C SER A 111 -6.48 35.96 -22.72
N LEU A 112 -7.65 36.45 -23.14
CA LEU A 112 -8.61 35.72 -23.95
C LEU A 112 -8.72 36.38 -25.33
N ILE A 113 -8.38 35.64 -26.37
CA ILE A 113 -8.40 36.10 -27.76
C ILE A 113 -9.51 35.35 -28.49
N ASP A 114 -10.56 36.07 -28.87
CA ASP A 114 -11.65 35.50 -29.64
C ASP A 114 -11.41 35.67 -31.13
N LEU A 115 -11.07 34.56 -31.79
CA LEU A 115 -10.86 34.54 -33.23
C LEU A 115 -12.18 34.31 -33.99
N GLN A 116 -13.20 33.72 -33.36
CA GLN A 116 -14.42 33.22 -34.03
C GLN A 116 -14.15 32.26 -35.21
N GLU A 117 -12.95 31.66 -35.26
CA GLU A 117 -12.48 30.80 -36.34
C GLU A 117 -12.23 29.36 -35.86
N LYS A 118 -12.29 28.41 -36.80
CA LYS A 118 -11.99 26.99 -36.53
C LYS A 118 -10.53 26.63 -36.74
N SER A 119 -9.71 27.53 -37.29
CA SER A 119 -8.29 27.29 -37.51
C SER A 119 -7.53 28.60 -37.56
N GLY A 120 -6.26 28.60 -37.19
CA GLY A 120 -5.42 29.80 -37.26
C GLY A 120 -4.01 29.56 -36.76
N SER A 121 -3.21 30.62 -36.82
CA SER A 121 -1.88 30.68 -36.23
C SER A 121 -1.78 31.87 -35.28
N PHE A 122 -1.06 31.72 -34.17
CA PHE A 122 -0.97 32.71 -33.10
C PHE A 122 0.41 32.67 -32.43
N GLU A 123 1.01 33.85 -32.28
CA GLU A 123 2.23 34.04 -31.49
C GLU A 123 1.86 34.32 -30.03
N PHE A 124 2.53 33.67 -29.08
CA PHE A 124 2.22 33.77 -27.66
C PHE A 124 3.48 33.89 -26.81
N THR A 125 3.35 34.60 -25.70
CA THR A 125 4.30 34.58 -24.58
C THR A 125 3.49 34.51 -23.29
N GLY A 126 3.68 33.47 -22.48
CA GLY A 126 2.89 33.28 -21.25
C GLY A 126 3.31 32.07 -20.42
N ALA A 127 2.70 31.93 -19.26
CA ALA A 127 2.89 30.79 -18.36
C ALA A 127 2.05 29.57 -18.78
N ALA A 128 0.96 29.74 -19.53
CA ALA A 128 0.19 28.63 -20.10
C ALA A 128 -0.45 29.01 -21.44
N LEU A 129 -0.84 28.00 -22.23
CA LEU A 129 -1.55 28.15 -23.49
C LEU A 129 -2.66 27.11 -23.59
N ALA A 130 -3.87 27.53 -23.95
CA ALA A 130 -5.02 26.66 -24.16
C ALA A 130 -5.96 27.17 -25.26
N LEU A 131 -6.86 26.30 -25.72
CA LEU A 131 -8.05 26.66 -26.49
C LEU A 131 -9.27 26.55 -25.60
N HIS A 132 -10.19 27.50 -25.70
CA HIS A 132 -11.39 27.62 -24.86
C HIS A 132 -12.65 27.73 -25.74
N SER A 133 -13.77 27.19 -25.26
CA SER A 133 -15.09 27.47 -25.79
C SER A 133 -16.04 27.83 -24.66
N PRO A 134 -16.82 28.93 -24.77
CA PRO A 134 -17.83 29.28 -23.76
C PRO A 134 -19.04 28.33 -23.78
N ASN A 135 -19.06 27.34 -24.67
CA ASN A 135 -20.13 26.35 -24.78
C ASN A 135 -19.74 25.07 -24.02
N SER A 136 -20.73 24.36 -23.50
CA SER A 136 -20.53 23.09 -22.79
C SER A 136 -20.26 21.89 -23.70
N LYS A 137 -20.27 22.07 -25.02
CA LYS A 137 -20.07 21.00 -26.00
C LYS A 137 -18.57 20.78 -26.22
N GLU A 138 -18.12 19.55 -26.02
CA GLU A 138 -16.74 19.15 -26.31
C GLU A 138 -16.34 19.45 -27.76
N PHE A 139 -15.10 19.88 -27.93
CA PHE A 139 -14.47 20.06 -29.23
C PHE A 139 -13.13 19.33 -29.25
N THR A 140 -12.76 18.85 -30.43
CA THR A 140 -11.42 18.30 -30.70
C THR A 140 -10.63 19.27 -31.58
N SER A 141 -9.35 19.47 -31.24
CA SER A 141 -8.42 20.34 -31.95
C SER A 141 -7.08 19.65 -32.20
N THR A 142 -6.56 19.77 -33.41
CA THR A 142 -5.15 19.47 -33.71
C THR A 142 -4.34 20.76 -33.62
N VAL A 143 -3.28 20.74 -32.82
CA VAL A 143 -2.40 21.89 -32.54
C VAL A 143 -0.95 21.53 -32.88
N SER A 144 -0.22 22.49 -33.43
CA SER A 144 1.22 22.42 -33.67
C SER A 144 1.89 23.61 -32.96
N VAL A 145 2.84 23.35 -32.08
CA VAL A 145 3.56 24.39 -31.32
C VAL A 145 5.04 24.37 -31.70
N ASP A 146 5.64 25.53 -31.94
CA ASP A 146 7.09 25.70 -32.08
C ASP A 146 7.54 26.93 -31.27
N GLY A 147 8.45 26.73 -30.32
CA GLY A 147 8.86 27.78 -29.39
C GLY A 147 9.93 27.36 -28.39
N TRP A 148 10.04 28.15 -27.33
CA TRP A 148 11.04 28.02 -26.28
C TRP A 148 10.40 28.12 -24.90
N ILE A 149 10.96 27.36 -23.97
CA ILE A 149 10.70 27.48 -22.54
C ILE A 149 11.86 28.25 -21.91
N ARG A 150 11.56 29.25 -21.09
CA ARG A 150 12.52 30.04 -20.32
C ARG A 150 12.19 29.93 -18.83
N GLY A 151 13.20 29.72 -17.98
CA GLY A 151 13.05 29.55 -16.53
C GLY A 151 13.79 28.34 -15.97
N GLN A 152 13.66 28.06 -14.67
CA GLN A 152 14.15 26.81 -14.06
C GLN A 152 13.10 25.69 -14.22
N PRO A 153 13.45 24.49 -14.73
CA PRO A 153 12.51 23.38 -14.78
C PRO A 153 12.83 22.35 -13.68
N THR A 154 11.79 21.85 -13.00
CA THR A 154 11.73 20.42 -12.68
C THR A 154 10.72 19.87 -13.67
N GLU A 155 11.20 19.19 -14.72
CA GLU A 155 10.43 18.47 -15.75
C GLU A 155 9.13 19.13 -16.25
N VAL A 156 9.11 19.55 -17.51
CA VAL A 156 7.86 19.86 -18.23
C VAL A 156 7.15 18.53 -18.45
N ILE A 157 6.46 18.05 -17.42
CA ILE A 157 5.44 17.03 -17.53
C ILE A 157 4.31 17.78 -18.23
N MET A 158 3.91 17.30 -19.42
CA MET A 158 2.58 17.61 -19.93
C MET A 158 1.60 17.08 -18.87
N GLN A 159 1.25 17.93 -17.90
CA GLN A 159 0.13 17.68 -17.02
C GLN A 159 -1.09 17.87 -17.91
N LYS A 160 -1.50 16.78 -18.55
CA LYS A 160 -2.90 16.61 -18.93
C LYS A 160 -3.65 16.89 -17.63
N ILE A 161 -4.33 18.03 -17.54
CA ILE A 161 -5.36 18.21 -16.53
C ILE A 161 -6.49 17.28 -17.00
N GLU A 162 -6.27 15.97 -16.85
CA GLU A 162 -7.37 15.09 -16.53
C GLU A 162 -7.78 15.56 -15.15
N LEU A 163 -8.92 16.27 -15.09
CA LEU A 163 -9.77 16.12 -13.92
C LEU A 163 -9.96 14.62 -13.76
N GLU A 164 -9.16 13.98 -12.91
CA GLU A 164 -9.51 12.68 -12.37
C GLU A 164 -10.92 12.91 -11.81
N LYS A 165 -11.94 12.37 -12.49
CA LYS A 165 -13.20 12.10 -11.80
C LYS A 165 -12.78 11.40 -10.52
N GLU A 166 -13.08 11.99 -9.36
CA GLU A 166 -12.76 11.35 -8.08
C GLU A 166 -13.23 9.91 -8.18
N LYS A 167 -12.27 8.98 -8.15
CA LYS A 167 -12.61 7.56 -8.19
C LYS A 167 -13.51 7.30 -6.99
N PRO A 168 -14.61 6.56 -7.16
CA PRO A 168 -15.51 6.28 -6.05
C PRO A 168 -14.67 5.67 -4.91
N SER A 169 -14.67 6.34 -3.77
CA SER A 169 -13.95 5.92 -2.58
C SER A 169 -14.94 5.43 -1.54
N MET A 170 -14.57 4.35 -0.84
CA MET A 170 -15.32 3.84 0.29
C MET A 170 -14.33 3.58 1.42
N LEU A 171 -14.52 4.31 2.52
CA LEU A 171 -13.82 4.07 3.76
C LEU A 171 -14.73 3.27 4.68
N LEU A 172 -14.32 2.04 4.99
CA LEU A 172 -14.97 1.26 6.04
C LEU A 172 -14.55 1.83 7.40
N SER A 173 -15.50 2.02 8.30
CA SER A 173 -15.15 2.27 9.70
C SER A 173 -14.50 1.05 10.31
N ARG A 174 -13.50 1.23 11.18
CA ARG A 174 -12.75 0.12 11.82
C ARG A 174 -12.18 -0.81 10.76
N THR A 175 -11.64 -0.22 9.71
CA THR A 175 -10.90 -0.95 8.68
C THR A 175 -9.71 -1.67 9.30
N ASN A 176 -9.02 -0.98 10.20
CA ASN A 176 -7.86 -1.50 10.89
C ASN A 176 -8.10 -1.37 12.40
N VAL A 177 -7.83 -2.43 13.15
CA VAL A 177 -7.95 -2.43 14.61
C VAL A 177 -6.75 -3.15 15.24
N PRO A 178 -6.31 -2.76 16.45
CA PRO A 178 -5.28 -3.51 17.15
C PRO A 178 -5.77 -4.90 17.52
N ALA A 179 -4.90 -5.90 17.39
CA ALA A 179 -5.09 -7.23 17.95
C ALA A 179 -3.84 -7.63 18.74
N THR A 180 -3.96 -7.70 20.06
CA THR A 180 -2.86 -8.08 20.95
C THR A 180 -2.95 -9.57 21.26
N ILE A 181 -2.00 -10.33 20.72
CA ILE A 181 -1.99 -11.81 20.75
C ILE A 181 -0.89 -12.28 21.71
N PRO A 182 -1.16 -13.29 22.57
CA PRO A 182 -0.13 -13.88 23.43
C PRO A 182 0.93 -14.60 22.60
N MET A 183 2.19 -14.39 22.97
CA MET A 183 3.35 -15.08 22.44
C MET A 183 3.77 -16.22 23.37
N HIS A 184 4.42 -17.21 22.77
CA HIS A 184 5.06 -18.34 23.45
C HIS A 184 6.55 -18.33 23.14
N GLU A 185 7.36 -18.84 24.07
CA GLU A 185 8.79 -19.07 23.85
C GLU A 185 9.02 -20.53 23.43
N GLY A 186 9.70 -20.71 22.30
CA GLY A 186 10.20 -21.97 21.77
C GLY A 186 11.71 -21.92 21.58
N ILE A 187 12.29 -23.00 21.07
CA ILE A 187 13.73 -23.18 20.93
C ILE A 187 14.08 -23.56 19.49
N TYR A 188 15.13 -22.93 18.95
CA TYR A 188 15.81 -23.35 17.72
C TYR A 188 17.32 -23.24 17.91
N GLU A 189 18.05 -24.34 17.73
CA GLU A 189 19.52 -24.40 17.91
C GLU A 189 20.01 -23.80 19.25
N GLY A 190 19.27 -24.08 20.33
CA GLY A 190 19.56 -23.61 21.68
C GLY A 190 19.33 -22.11 21.90
N LYS A 191 18.68 -21.42 20.95
CA LYS A 191 18.32 -20.01 21.04
C LYS A 191 16.79 -19.85 21.06
N PRO A 192 16.27 -18.78 21.69
CA PRO A 192 14.83 -18.57 21.78
C PRO A 192 14.20 -18.21 20.44
N VAL A 193 12.96 -18.65 20.25
CA VAL A 193 12.04 -18.27 19.17
C VAL A 193 10.74 -17.86 19.84
N PHE A 194 10.24 -16.66 19.55
CA PHE A 194 8.94 -16.19 20.03
C PHE A 194 7.91 -16.36 18.93
N TYR A 195 6.80 -17.04 19.22
CA TYR A 195 5.79 -17.40 18.22
C TYR A 195 4.37 -17.24 18.76
N ILE A 196 3.39 -17.18 17.86
CA ILE A 196 1.96 -17.19 18.20
C ILE A 196 1.31 -18.48 17.72
N ILE A 197 0.17 -18.85 18.29
CA ILE A 197 -0.63 -20.01 17.84
C ILE A 197 -2.00 -19.48 17.40
N THR A 198 -2.31 -19.62 16.12
CA THR A 198 -3.47 -18.96 15.49
C THR A 198 -4.54 -19.95 15.07
N ASP A 199 -4.15 -21.07 14.45
CA ASP A 199 -5.07 -22.10 13.99
C ASP A 199 -4.55 -23.50 14.31
N GLY A 200 -5.47 -24.46 14.43
CA GLY A 200 -5.17 -25.87 14.57
C GLY A 200 -6.10 -26.74 13.73
N SER A 201 -5.58 -27.86 13.24
CA SER A 201 -6.36 -28.78 12.39
C SER A 201 -7.31 -29.69 13.17
N ASP A 202 -7.13 -29.78 14.49
CA ASP A 202 -7.87 -30.67 15.39
C ASP A 202 -8.61 -29.84 16.46
N GLU A 203 -9.89 -30.15 16.67
CA GLU A 203 -10.79 -29.38 17.53
C GLU A 203 -10.40 -29.45 19.00
N ASP A 204 -10.13 -30.65 19.51
CA ASP A 204 -9.76 -30.84 20.91
C ASP A 204 -8.40 -30.19 21.19
N TYR A 205 -7.45 -30.34 20.26
CA TYR A 205 -6.13 -29.72 20.40
C TYR A 205 -6.20 -28.20 20.38
N ALA A 206 -6.95 -27.60 19.44
CA ALA A 206 -7.15 -26.17 19.36
C ALA A 206 -7.82 -25.63 20.63
N LYS A 207 -8.82 -26.35 21.16
CA LYS A 207 -9.50 -25.97 22.41
C LYS A 207 -8.56 -25.99 23.62
N ILE A 208 -7.74 -27.04 23.78
CA ILE A 208 -6.80 -27.15 24.90
C ILE A 208 -5.82 -25.98 24.90
N ILE A 209 -5.27 -25.62 23.74
CA ILE A 209 -4.36 -24.46 23.64
C ILE A 209 -5.13 -23.17 23.95
N SER A 210 -6.33 -23.00 23.38
CA SER A 210 -7.16 -21.81 23.60
C SER A 210 -7.41 -21.54 25.08
N ASP A 211 -7.80 -22.58 25.82
CA ASP A 211 -8.05 -22.50 27.27
C ASP A 211 -6.77 -22.12 28.04
N LYS A 212 -5.59 -22.55 27.58
CA LYS A 212 -4.30 -22.30 28.25
C LYS A 212 -3.75 -20.91 27.98
N GLN A 213 -3.84 -20.43 26.74
CA GLN A 213 -3.28 -19.13 26.35
C GLN A 213 -4.27 -17.97 26.53
N GLU A 214 -5.51 -18.25 26.95
CA GLU A 214 -6.60 -17.27 27.10
C GLU A 214 -6.85 -16.47 25.81
N TRP A 215 -6.59 -17.09 24.67
CA TRP A 215 -6.77 -16.55 23.33
C TRP A 215 -7.18 -17.67 22.40
N LYS A 216 -8.22 -17.46 21.59
CA LYS A 216 -8.79 -18.50 20.76
C LYS A 216 -7.83 -18.93 19.63
N VAL A 217 -7.59 -20.23 19.55
CA VAL A 217 -7.01 -20.91 18.38
C VAL A 217 -8.16 -21.35 17.49
N GLU A 218 -8.18 -20.88 16.25
CA GLU A 218 -9.25 -21.20 15.31
C GLU A 218 -9.12 -22.62 14.74
N LEU A 219 -10.24 -23.30 14.52
CA LEU A 219 -10.26 -24.63 13.94
C LEU A 219 -10.17 -24.53 12.41
N ALA A 220 -9.13 -25.10 11.83
CA ALA A 220 -8.87 -25.14 10.38
C ALA A 220 -8.69 -26.58 9.88
N PRO A 221 -9.78 -27.36 9.69
CA PRO A 221 -9.68 -28.81 9.48
C PRO A 221 -8.85 -29.22 8.24
N VAL A 222 -8.89 -28.39 7.19
CA VAL A 222 -8.23 -28.73 5.91
C VAL A 222 -6.71 -28.67 5.97
N ILE A 223 -6.11 -28.01 6.98
CA ILE A 223 -4.67 -27.96 7.11
C ILE A 223 -4.06 -29.29 7.61
N ALA A 224 -4.88 -30.22 8.14
CA ALA A 224 -4.42 -31.57 8.51
C ALA A 224 -3.84 -32.35 7.32
N ASN A 225 -4.31 -32.07 6.10
CA ASN A 225 -4.01 -32.86 4.91
C ASN A 225 -2.99 -32.18 3.98
N VAL A 226 -2.35 -31.09 4.39
CA VAL A 226 -1.37 -30.39 3.55
C VAL A 226 -0.15 -31.29 3.29
N PRO A 227 0.51 -31.15 2.12
CA PRO A 227 1.65 -31.98 1.79
C PRO A 227 2.83 -31.73 2.75
N GLU A 228 3.61 -32.77 3.04
CA GLU A 228 4.75 -32.69 3.97
C GLU A 228 5.77 -31.59 3.61
N ASN A 229 5.94 -31.28 2.32
CA ASN A 229 6.86 -30.24 1.86
C ASN A 229 6.34 -28.80 2.08
N ALA A 230 5.09 -28.64 2.54
CA ALA A 230 4.54 -27.38 3.05
C ALA A 230 4.62 -27.30 4.58
N LEU A 231 5.10 -28.35 5.26
CA LEU A 231 5.17 -28.44 6.71
C LEU A 231 6.61 -28.37 7.18
N GLN A 232 6.80 -27.76 8.35
CA GLN A 232 7.97 -28.02 9.18
C GLN A 232 7.55 -28.84 10.42
N LYS A 233 8.51 -29.28 11.23
CA LYS A 233 8.25 -30.05 12.46
C LYS A 233 8.29 -29.15 13.70
N LEU A 234 7.32 -29.37 14.59
CA LEU A 234 7.28 -28.82 15.94
C LEU A 234 7.26 -29.97 16.96
N PHE A 235 8.28 -30.01 17.80
CA PHE A 235 8.40 -31.03 18.85
C PHE A 235 7.81 -30.52 20.16
N ILE A 236 6.80 -31.22 20.67
CA ILE A 236 6.06 -30.84 21.88
C ILE A 236 6.21 -31.94 22.92
N PHE A 237 6.57 -31.59 24.16
CA PHE A 237 6.98 -32.55 25.18
C PHE A 237 5.84 -32.93 26.11
N LYS A 238 5.54 -34.24 26.24
CA LYS A 238 4.48 -34.79 27.11
C LYS A 238 4.96 -35.18 28.50
N ASN A 239 6.28 -35.27 28.69
CA ASN A 239 6.96 -35.47 29.96
C ASN A 239 8.41 -34.96 29.87
N GLY A 240 9.17 -35.07 30.96
CA GLY A 240 10.57 -34.68 31.00
C GLY A 240 10.84 -33.50 31.93
N VAL A 241 11.79 -32.66 31.53
CA VAL A 241 12.14 -31.42 32.22
C VAL A 241 10.90 -30.52 32.27
N LYS A 242 10.52 -30.03 33.46
CA LYS A 242 9.42 -29.08 33.64
C LYS A 242 9.77 -27.73 33.02
N GLY A 243 8.79 -27.09 32.40
CA GLY A 243 8.93 -25.79 31.74
C GLY A 243 7.57 -25.24 31.33
N ASP A 244 7.58 -24.26 30.43
CA ASP A 244 6.40 -23.49 30.04
C ASP A 244 5.72 -23.99 28.74
N GLY A 245 6.27 -25.04 28.13
CA GLY A 245 5.70 -25.68 26.93
C GLY A 245 4.25 -26.12 27.14
N ILE A 246 3.53 -26.39 26.05
CA ILE A 246 2.08 -26.63 25.97
C ILE A 246 1.59 -27.61 27.05
N TYR A 247 2.30 -28.71 27.30
CA TYR A 247 1.95 -29.70 28.34
C TYR A 247 2.65 -29.53 29.71
N GLY A 248 3.31 -28.39 29.96
CA GLY A 248 3.98 -28.08 31.23
C GLY A 248 5.40 -28.67 31.37
N PHE A 249 6.02 -28.99 30.24
CA PHE A 249 7.40 -29.46 30.14
C PHE A 249 8.23 -28.44 29.37
N GLN A 250 9.47 -28.78 28.99
CA GLN A 250 10.34 -27.85 28.26
C GLN A 250 9.64 -27.21 27.06
N ASN A 251 10.12 -26.03 26.68
CA ASN A 251 9.62 -25.29 25.53
C ASN A 251 9.72 -26.11 24.24
N GLU A 252 8.81 -25.82 23.32
CA GLU A 252 8.74 -26.51 22.03
C GLU A 252 10.00 -26.26 21.21
N VAL A 253 10.43 -27.28 20.47
CA VAL A 253 11.60 -27.17 19.59
C VAL A 253 11.15 -27.14 18.15
N PHE A 254 11.58 -26.11 17.42
CA PHE A 254 11.31 -25.94 15.99
C PHE A 254 12.41 -26.58 15.14
N SER A 255 12.03 -27.12 13.98
CA SER A 255 12.99 -27.65 13.00
C SER A 255 13.60 -26.58 12.08
N SER A 256 13.00 -25.38 12.01
CA SER A 256 13.52 -24.26 11.23
C SER A 256 12.99 -22.92 11.73
N THR A 257 13.62 -21.85 11.27
CA THR A 257 13.17 -20.46 11.46
C THR A 257 13.06 -19.75 10.11
N PRO A 258 12.47 -18.55 10.03
CA PRO A 258 12.46 -17.76 8.80
C PRO A 258 13.85 -17.51 8.21
N SER A 259 14.94 -17.59 9.00
CA SER A 259 16.31 -17.51 8.49
C SER A 259 16.67 -18.65 7.52
N GLN A 260 16.00 -19.81 7.60
CA GLN A 260 16.12 -20.91 6.64
C GLN A 260 14.95 -20.88 5.66
N GLU A 261 14.88 -19.84 4.83
CA GLU A 261 13.72 -19.52 3.97
C GLU A 261 13.18 -20.73 3.19
N SER A 262 14.04 -21.56 2.58
CA SER A 262 13.60 -22.74 1.81
C SER A 262 13.04 -23.90 2.64
N LYS A 263 13.24 -23.88 3.96
CA LYS A 263 12.74 -24.87 4.92
C LYS A 263 11.60 -24.35 5.79
N TYR A 264 11.52 -23.03 5.97
CA TYR A 264 10.55 -22.41 6.85
C TYR A 264 9.11 -22.63 6.39
N SER A 265 8.24 -22.95 7.35
CA SER A 265 6.79 -22.93 7.20
C SER A 265 6.15 -22.50 8.51
N ALA A 266 5.13 -21.64 8.50
CA ALA A 266 4.34 -21.42 9.72
C ALA A 266 3.44 -22.62 10.05
N LEU A 267 3.17 -23.51 9.07
CA LEU A 267 2.44 -24.75 9.30
C LEU A 267 3.38 -25.82 9.86
N ASN A 268 3.05 -26.30 11.05
CA ASN A 268 3.87 -27.21 11.83
C ASN A 268 3.15 -28.54 12.02
N SER A 269 3.78 -29.63 11.57
CA SER A 269 3.40 -30.98 11.96
C SER A 269 3.79 -31.22 13.42
N VAL A 270 2.81 -31.56 14.25
CA VAL A 270 3.00 -31.78 15.68
C VAL A 270 3.54 -33.18 15.95
N ILE A 271 4.76 -33.21 16.49
CA ILE A 271 5.41 -34.43 16.98
C ILE A 271 5.44 -34.38 18.50
N GLU A 272 4.63 -35.22 19.13
CA GLU A 272 4.67 -35.35 20.58
C GLU A 272 5.85 -36.23 21.01
N VAL A 273 6.64 -35.73 21.94
CA VAL A 273 7.85 -36.36 22.46
C VAL A 273 7.61 -36.87 23.88
N THR A 274 7.91 -38.14 24.11
CA THR A 274 7.83 -38.76 25.45
C THR A 274 9.13 -39.48 25.80
N TRP A 275 9.74 -39.12 26.93
CA TRP A 275 10.83 -39.84 27.57
C TRP A 275 10.38 -41.24 28.00
N LYS A 276 11.18 -42.26 27.66
CA LYS A 276 10.95 -43.63 28.12
C LYS A 276 11.36 -43.80 29.58
N VAL A 277 10.68 -44.70 30.28
CA VAL A 277 10.94 -45.00 31.70
C VAL A 277 12.41 -45.36 31.93
N GLY A 278 13.01 -44.77 32.97
CA GLY A 278 14.39 -45.02 33.38
C GLY A 278 15.47 -44.25 32.60
N GLN A 279 15.08 -43.44 31.61
CA GLN A 279 16.00 -42.56 30.90
C GLN A 279 16.25 -41.28 31.69
N LYS A 280 17.49 -40.75 31.59
CA LYS A 280 17.80 -39.43 32.15
C LYS A 280 17.23 -38.34 31.24
N GLU A 281 16.26 -37.61 31.77
CA GLU A 281 15.66 -36.44 31.17
C GLU A 281 16.68 -35.31 31.10
N ILE A 282 16.76 -34.66 29.93
CA ILE A 282 17.55 -33.46 29.67
C ILE A 282 16.73 -32.51 28.82
N GLU A 283 17.08 -31.23 28.84
CA GLU A 283 16.52 -30.27 27.89
C GLU A 283 17.14 -30.47 26.51
N PHE A 284 16.31 -30.57 25.48
CA PHE A 284 16.75 -30.60 24.09
C PHE A 284 16.83 -29.21 23.48
N LYS A 285 17.89 -28.94 22.72
CA LYS A 285 18.19 -27.63 22.14
C LYS A 285 17.93 -27.56 20.64
N SER A 286 17.86 -28.68 19.94
CA SER A 286 17.61 -28.72 18.50
C SER A 286 16.82 -29.95 18.07
N ALA A 287 16.25 -29.87 16.87
CA ALA A 287 15.54 -30.98 16.26
C ALA A 287 16.47 -32.18 16.05
N GLU A 288 17.73 -31.94 15.69
CA GLU A 288 18.77 -32.96 15.49
C GLU A 288 19.04 -33.74 16.78
N GLU A 289 19.14 -33.06 17.93
CA GLU A 289 19.32 -33.74 19.22
C GLU A 289 18.12 -34.62 19.58
N ILE A 290 16.91 -34.15 19.28
CA ILE A 290 15.67 -34.90 19.55
C ILE A 290 15.62 -36.14 18.65
N ILE A 291 15.86 -36.00 17.35
CA ILE A 291 15.88 -37.12 16.39
C ILE A 291 16.92 -38.16 16.81
N ALA A 292 18.15 -37.73 17.13
CA ALA A 292 19.19 -38.63 17.61
C ALA A 292 18.83 -39.34 18.93
N ALA A 293 18.07 -38.69 19.82
CA ALA A 293 17.60 -39.32 21.05
C ALA A 293 16.48 -40.34 20.81
N GLU A 294 15.66 -40.15 19.79
CA GLU A 294 14.64 -41.14 19.38
C GLU A 294 15.31 -42.35 18.75
N GLU A 295 16.23 -42.14 17.79
CA GLU A 295 17.03 -43.19 17.16
C GLU A 295 17.88 -43.97 18.18
N GLY A 296 18.42 -43.27 19.17
CA GLY A 296 19.12 -43.85 20.32
C GLY A 296 18.20 -44.53 21.35
N GLY A 297 16.89 -44.53 21.12
CA GLY A 297 15.90 -45.23 21.91
C GLY A 297 15.55 -44.58 23.26
N ARG A 298 15.99 -43.34 23.54
CA ARG A 298 15.76 -42.64 24.82
C ARG A 298 14.35 -42.06 24.94
N ILE A 299 13.80 -41.61 23.83
CA ILE A 299 12.46 -41.05 23.73
C ILE A 299 11.63 -41.87 22.74
N LYS A 300 10.34 -41.57 22.65
CA LYS A 300 9.41 -42.08 21.66
C LYS A 300 8.67 -40.91 21.02
N PHE A 301 8.52 -40.94 19.70
CA PHE A 301 7.64 -40.04 18.98
C PHE A 301 6.21 -40.58 18.91
N ASN A 302 5.27 -39.66 18.96
CA ASN A 302 3.90 -39.82 18.51
C ASN A 302 3.65 -38.77 17.42
N GLU A 303 3.70 -39.20 16.16
CA GLU A 303 3.34 -38.37 15.01
C GLU A 303 1.81 -38.25 14.98
N THR A 304 1.31 -37.10 15.42
CA THR A 304 -0.12 -36.94 15.73
C THR A 304 -1.00 -36.82 14.49
N GLY A 305 -0.44 -36.42 13.35
CA GLY A 305 -1.19 -35.98 12.18
C GLY A 305 -1.84 -34.59 12.34
N ILE A 306 -1.66 -33.94 13.50
CA ILE A 306 -2.17 -32.60 13.79
C ILE A 306 -1.21 -31.57 13.20
N VAL A 307 -1.78 -30.55 12.58
CA VAL A 307 -1.06 -29.39 12.05
C VAL A 307 -1.51 -28.15 12.80
N LEU A 308 -0.54 -27.34 13.25
CA LEU A 308 -0.77 -26.02 13.86
C LEU A 308 -0.21 -24.92 12.95
N ASN A 309 -0.93 -23.81 12.86
CA ASN A 309 -0.39 -22.57 12.31
C ASN A 309 0.30 -21.80 13.44
N THR A 310 1.63 -21.84 13.46
CA THR A 310 2.46 -21.18 14.49
C THR A 310 3.49 -20.21 13.90
N PRO A 311 3.04 -19.04 13.40
CA PRO A 311 3.95 -18.03 12.88
C PRO A 311 4.96 -17.54 13.92
N GLN A 312 6.23 -17.44 13.51
CA GLN A 312 7.32 -16.95 14.36
C GLN A 312 7.41 -15.42 14.28
N ILE A 313 7.37 -14.76 15.45
CA ILE A 313 7.41 -13.30 15.61
C ILE A 313 8.86 -12.81 15.75
N MET A 314 9.66 -13.50 16.55
CA MET A 314 11.09 -13.25 16.74
C MET A 314 11.86 -14.55 16.72
N TRP A 315 13.05 -14.54 16.12
CA TRP A 315 13.94 -15.70 16.02
C TRP A 315 15.40 -15.20 16.11
N PRO A 316 16.41 -16.09 16.22
CA PRO A 316 17.77 -15.71 16.58
C PRO A 316 18.40 -14.55 15.81
N ASP A 317 18.08 -14.43 14.51
CA ASP A 317 18.72 -13.50 13.60
C ASP A 317 17.70 -12.53 12.97
N GLY A 318 16.48 -12.44 13.52
CA GLY A 318 15.45 -11.58 12.95
C GLY A 318 14.13 -11.55 13.72
N GLN A 319 13.21 -10.74 13.21
CA GLN A 319 11.84 -10.63 13.70
C GLN A 319 10.94 -10.12 12.57
N LEU A 320 9.63 -10.24 12.76
CA LEU A 320 8.67 -9.57 11.89
C LEU A 320 8.86 -8.05 11.95
N THR A 321 8.53 -7.37 10.85
CA THR A 321 8.73 -5.93 10.74
C THR A 321 7.72 -5.21 11.62
N VAL A 322 8.22 -4.51 12.63
CA VAL A 322 7.43 -3.54 13.39
C VAL A 322 7.34 -2.27 12.57
N ARG A 323 6.12 -1.87 12.21
CA ARG A 323 5.87 -0.69 11.37
C ARG A 323 6.27 0.60 12.10
N SER A 324 6.69 1.61 11.34
CA SER A 324 7.11 2.90 11.89
C SER A 324 5.93 3.80 12.27
N ASP A 325 4.83 3.70 11.54
CA ASP A 325 3.55 4.39 11.79
C ASP A 325 2.66 3.52 12.71
N LYS A 326 2.89 3.65 14.02
CA LYS A 326 2.24 2.81 15.04
C LYS A 326 0.77 3.15 15.31
N GLU A 327 0.31 4.33 14.90
CA GLU A 327 -1.08 4.73 15.07
C GLU A 327 -1.95 3.98 14.06
N ILE A 328 -2.90 3.19 14.55
CA ILE A 328 -3.82 2.42 13.72
C ILE A 328 -4.97 3.33 13.29
N THR A 329 -5.09 3.55 11.99
CA THR A 329 -6.14 4.38 11.38
C THR A 329 -6.84 3.62 10.25
N ASP A 330 -8.05 4.06 9.88
CA ASP A 330 -8.81 3.43 8.80
C ASP A 330 -8.17 3.59 7.41
N GLU A 331 -7.23 4.55 7.26
CA GLU A 331 -6.55 4.88 6.00
C GLU A 331 -5.07 4.42 5.97
N MET A 332 -4.61 3.72 7.00
CA MET A 332 -3.20 3.33 7.08
C MET A 332 -2.80 2.37 5.94
N SER A 333 -1.55 2.49 5.49
CA SER A 333 -1.03 1.62 4.44
C SER A 333 -1.01 0.16 4.88
N TYR A 334 -1.40 -0.71 3.95
CA TYR A 334 -1.29 -2.16 4.10
C TYR A 334 0.16 -2.64 4.14
N GLY A 335 1.09 -1.88 3.53
CA GLY A 335 2.52 -2.17 3.52
C GLY A 335 3.28 -1.57 4.71
N GLY A 336 4.55 -1.92 4.85
CA GLY A 336 5.46 -1.33 5.85
C GLY A 336 5.53 -2.05 7.20
N GLY A 337 4.81 -3.15 7.36
CA GLY A 337 4.79 -3.98 8.57
C GLY A 337 3.38 -4.20 9.11
N GLN A 338 3.15 -5.39 9.67
CA GLN A 338 1.85 -5.82 10.18
C GLN A 338 1.73 -5.72 11.71
N ILE A 339 2.81 -5.30 12.39
CA ILE A 339 2.91 -5.24 13.84
C ILE A 339 3.22 -3.82 14.28
N THR A 340 2.55 -3.32 15.31
CA THR A 340 2.84 -2.01 15.93
C THR A 340 3.76 -2.13 17.15
N GLU A 341 3.73 -3.28 17.83
CA GLU A 341 4.48 -3.52 19.06
C GLU A 341 4.76 -5.01 19.30
N ILE A 342 5.94 -5.30 19.86
CA ILE A 342 6.31 -6.59 20.43
C ILE A 342 6.74 -6.32 21.88
N ASN A 343 6.06 -6.93 22.84
CA ASN A 343 6.35 -6.82 24.26
C ASN A 343 6.81 -8.17 24.81
N GLN A 344 8.12 -8.31 25.06
CA GLN A 344 8.71 -9.54 25.59
C GLN A 344 8.52 -9.70 27.11
N GLU A 345 8.21 -8.62 27.84
CA GLU A 345 7.95 -8.70 29.28
C GLU A 345 6.56 -9.30 29.54
N GLU A 346 5.56 -8.80 28.81
CA GLU A 346 4.18 -9.29 28.87
C GLU A 346 3.93 -10.48 27.94
N MET A 347 4.94 -10.89 27.15
CA MET A 347 4.83 -11.96 26.15
C MET A 347 3.65 -11.75 25.20
N THR A 348 3.54 -10.57 24.60
CA THR A 348 2.47 -10.22 23.64
C THR A 348 3.01 -9.54 22.39
N VAL A 349 2.24 -9.64 21.31
CA VAL A 349 2.48 -8.93 20.05
C VAL A 349 1.20 -8.26 19.58
N THR A 350 1.27 -6.98 19.19
CA THR A 350 0.12 -6.24 18.69
C THR A 350 0.18 -6.13 17.17
N PHE A 351 -0.72 -6.85 16.51
CA PHE A 351 -0.92 -6.78 15.07
C PHE A 351 -1.91 -5.68 14.68
N VAL A 352 -1.77 -5.22 13.44
CA VAL A 352 -2.84 -4.52 12.71
C VAL A 352 -3.75 -5.59 12.11
N ALA A 353 -4.96 -5.70 12.65
CA ALA A 353 -5.99 -6.57 12.11
C ALA A 353 -6.79 -5.83 11.04
N HIS A 354 -6.87 -6.41 9.86
CA HIS A 354 -7.52 -5.83 8.68
C HIS A 354 -8.94 -6.37 8.53
N ARG A 355 -9.88 -5.48 8.23
CA ARG A 355 -11.27 -5.82 7.96
C ARG A 355 -11.43 -6.33 6.53
N GLY A 356 -12.17 -7.43 6.38
CA GLY A 356 -12.59 -7.98 5.10
C GLY A 356 -14.03 -8.48 5.13
N TRP A 357 -14.43 -9.14 4.04
CA TRP A 357 -15.72 -9.80 3.91
C TRP A 357 -15.56 -11.33 3.88
N GLY A 358 -16.40 -12.04 4.63
CA GLY A 358 -16.61 -13.47 4.46
C GLY A 358 -17.35 -13.79 3.15
N PRO A 359 -17.47 -15.07 2.76
CA PRO A 359 -18.15 -15.47 1.52
C PRO A 359 -19.62 -15.06 1.48
N ASP A 360 -20.24 -14.82 2.64
CA ASP A 360 -21.64 -14.45 2.83
C ASP A 360 -21.84 -12.97 3.22
N GLY A 361 -20.80 -12.15 3.14
CA GLY A 361 -20.87 -10.72 3.47
C GLY A 361 -20.78 -10.40 4.96
N ARG A 362 -20.56 -11.39 5.83
CA ARG A 362 -20.20 -11.10 7.23
C ARG A 362 -18.84 -10.41 7.30
N THR A 363 -18.69 -9.51 8.27
CA THR A 363 -17.39 -8.90 8.54
C THR A 363 -16.45 -9.92 9.17
N ILE A 364 -15.22 -9.94 8.67
CA ILE A 364 -14.10 -10.72 9.22
C ILE A 364 -12.94 -9.78 9.57
N TYR A 365 -12.11 -10.19 10.52
CA TYR A 365 -10.81 -9.57 10.76
C TYR A 365 -9.72 -10.62 10.59
N TYR A 366 -8.60 -10.21 10.00
CA TYR A 366 -7.47 -11.09 9.76
C TYR A 366 -6.16 -10.34 9.97
N ILE A 367 -5.12 -11.08 10.34
CA ILE A 367 -3.73 -10.58 10.36
C ILE A 367 -2.96 -11.18 9.20
N VAL A 368 -1.72 -10.73 8.95
CA VAL A 368 -0.85 -11.33 7.93
C VAL A 368 0.49 -11.64 8.58
N THR A 369 0.96 -12.88 8.43
CA THR A 369 2.15 -13.36 9.18
C THR A 369 3.29 -13.81 8.29
N ASP A 370 3.00 -14.34 7.11
CA ASP A 370 3.98 -14.70 6.08
C ASP A 370 3.32 -14.81 4.70
N ALA A 371 4.14 -14.81 3.64
CA ALA A 371 3.64 -14.97 2.28
C ALA A 371 4.70 -15.56 1.34
N THR A 372 4.25 -16.00 0.18
CA THR A 372 5.09 -16.31 -0.98
C THR A 372 4.48 -15.66 -2.22
N PRO A 373 5.28 -15.18 -3.19
CA PRO A 373 6.74 -15.09 -3.17
C PRO A 373 7.26 -13.96 -2.27
N SER A 374 8.58 -13.83 -2.19
CA SER A 374 9.26 -12.87 -1.32
C SER A 374 8.93 -11.39 -1.60
N THR A 375 8.57 -11.03 -2.84
CA THR A 375 8.24 -9.63 -3.19
C THR A 375 7.00 -9.12 -2.46
N PRO A 376 5.81 -9.74 -2.56
CA PRO A 376 4.66 -9.41 -1.71
C PRO A 376 4.98 -9.47 -0.21
N ALA A 377 5.68 -10.51 0.25
CA ALA A 377 6.05 -10.66 1.67
C ALA A 377 6.80 -9.42 2.18
N LYS A 378 7.83 -8.99 1.43
CA LYS A 378 8.62 -7.80 1.74
C LYS A 378 7.78 -6.51 1.74
N THR A 379 6.86 -6.36 0.78
CA THR A 379 5.97 -5.18 0.72
C THR A 379 5.06 -5.11 1.95
N MET A 380 4.52 -6.24 2.39
CA MET A 380 3.68 -6.33 3.59
C MET A 380 4.48 -6.24 4.89
N GLY A 381 5.81 -6.42 4.84
CA GLY A 381 6.68 -6.44 6.01
C GLY A 381 6.63 -7.76 6.80
N VAL A 382 6.25 -8.85 6.12
CA VAL A 382 6.20 -10.21 6.67
C VAL A 382 7.30 -11.09 6.10
N VAL A 383 7.51 -12.27 6.67
CA VAL A 383 8.54 -13.20 6.20
C VAL A 383 8.12 -13.93 4.92
N SER A 384 9.11 -14.32 4.12
CA SER A 384 8.91 -15.18 2.96
C SER A 384 8.78 -16.64 3.40
N SER A 385 7.74 -17.34 2.93
CA SER A 385 7.55 -18.78 3.15
C SER A 385 7.34 -19.51 1.81
N PRO A 386 8.42 -19.78 1.04
CA PRO A 386 8.33 -20.45 -0.25
C PRO A 386 7.64 -21.83 -0.20
N SER A 387 7.73 -22.54 0.92
CA SER A 387 7.08 -23.84 1.13
C SER A 387 5.56 -23.77 0.97
N SER A 388 4.95 -22.63 1.28
CA SER A 388 3.51 -22.37 1.09
C SER A 388 3.08 -22.44 -0.38
N ALA A 389 3.99 -22.25 -1.35
CA ALA A 389 3.66 -22.38 -2.77
C ALA A 389 3.16 -23.79 -3.14
N ASN A 390 3.56 -24.82 -2.37
CA ASN A 390 3.08 -26.19 -2.52
C ASN A 390 1.57 -26.34 -2.27
N LEU A 391 0.91 -25.31 -1.71
CA LEU A 391 -0.52 -25.30 -1.45
C LEU A 391 -1.37 -24.78 -2.61
N ILE A 392 -0.77 -24.26 -3.70
CA ILE A 392 -1.52 -23.56 -4.76
C ILE A 392 -2.64 -24.39 -5.41
N ALA A 393 -2.46 -25.71 -5.49
CA ALA A 393 -3.46 -26.64 -6.01
C ALA A 393 -4.10 -27.51 -4.92
N HIS A 394 -3.74 -27.28 -3.65
CA HIS A 394 -4.19 -28.07 -2.50
C HIS A 394 -5.42 -27.44 -1.83
N SER A 395 -6.30 -28.25 -1.24
CA SER A 395 -7.47 -27.77 -0.47
C SER A 395 -7.10 -27.08 0.84
N GLY A 396 -5.86 -27.27 1.28
CA GLY A 396 -5.29 -26.60 2.45
C GLY A 396 -5.09 -25.10 2.25
N ALA A 397 -5.20 -24.58 1.03
CA ALA A 397 -5.34 -23.15 0.78
C ALA A 397 -6.68 -22.85 0.10
N VAL A 398 -7.37 -21.83 0.62
CA VAL A 398 -8.71 -21.40 0.18
C VAL A 398 -8.61 -20.12 -0.63
N ASP A 399 -9.56 -19.85 -1.50
CA ASP A 399 -9.51 -18.67 -2.36
C ASP A 399 -9.81 -17.39 -1.58
N LEU A 400 -9.01 -16.34 -1.79
CA LEU A 400 -9.24 -14.98 -1.30
C LEU A 400 -9.24 -14.02 -2.50
N PHE A 401 -10.30 -13.24 -2.63
CA PHE A 401 -10.53 -12.35 -3.77
C PHE A 401 -10.13 -10.92 -3.40
N GLN A 402 -9.12 -10.38 -4.07
CA GLN A 402 -8.62 -9.03 -3.89
C GLN A 402 -8.91 -8.17 -5.12
N PHE A 403 -9.36 -6.94 -4.91
CA PHE A 403 -9.68 -6.02 -6.00
C PHE A 403 -8.43 -5.30 -6.50
N LYS A 404 -8.19 -5.36 -7.80
CA LYS A 404 -7.05 -4.70 -8.47
C LYS A 404 -7.42 -3.32 -9.02
N ASN A 405 -8.71 -3.03 -9.19
CA ASN A 405 -9.21 -1.73 -9.65
C ASN A 405 -10.65 -1.48 -9.15
N GLY A 406 -11.24 -0.35 -9.56
CA GLY A 406 -12.60 0.04 -9.22
C GLY A 406 -12.65 0.99 -8.03
N ILE A 407 -13.40 0.61 -6.99
CA ILE A 407 -13.64 1.45 -5.80
C ILE A 407 -12.38 1.51 -4.95
N ILE A 408 -11.87 2.72 -4.69
CA ILE A 408 -10.74 2.95 -3.78
C ILE A 408 -11.17 2.56 -2.36
N GLY A 409 -10.33 1.81 -1.66
CA GLY A 409 -10.64 1.33 -0.33
C GLY A 409 -9.43 0.73 0.38
N SER A 410 -9.72 -0.04 1.42
CA SER A 410 -8.73 -0.56 2.36
C SER A 410 -8.05 -1.88 1.97
N GLY A 411 -8.42 -2.44 0.83
CA GLY A 411 -7.86 -3.69 0.34
C GLY A 411 -6.36 -3.57 0.09
N PRO A 412 -5.63 -4.71 0.04
CA PRO A 412 -4.17 -4.72 -0.06
C PRO A 412 -3.58 -4.01 -1.28
N LEU A 413 -4.39 -3.82 -2.32
CA LEU A 413 -4.02 -3.15 -3.58
C LEU A 413 -4.57 -1.72 -3.69
N GLY A 414 -5.12 -1.15 -2.61
CA GLY A 414 -5.69 0.21 -2.56
C GLY A 414 -7.13 0.32 -3.07
N PHE A 415 -7.79 -0.81 -3.29
CA PHE A 415 -9.20 -0.87 -3.70
C PHE A 415 -10.05 -1.49 -2.60
N GLN A 416 -11.30 -1.84 -2.87
CA GLN A 416 -12.20 -2.44 -1.89
C GLN A 416 -11.55 -3.61 -1.12
N ALA A 417 -11.89 -3.72 0.17
CA ALA A 417 -11.59 -4.88 1.00
C ALA A 417 -11.94 -6.20 0.30
N GLY A 418 -11.08 -7.19 0.51
CA GLY A 418 -11.20 -8.50 -0.11
C GLY A 418 -12.37 -9.32 0.41
N ILE A 419 -12.75 -10.34 -0.37
CA ILE A 419 -13.81 -11.29 -0.04
C ILE A 419 -13.18 -12.68 0.09
N ALA A 420 -13.37 -13.33 1.22
CA ALA A 420 -12.87 -14.67 1.49
C ALA A 420 -13.79 -15.74 0.89
N GLY A 421 -13.21 -16.87 0.46
CA GLY A 421 -13.94 -18.04 -0.02
C GLY A 421 -14.48 -18.96 1.08
N ALA A 422 -14.09 -18.73 2.33
CA ALA A 422 -14.57 -19.44 3.52
C ALA A 422 -14.56 -18.51 4.74
N SER A 423 -15.34 -18.86 5.76
CA SER A 423 -15.39 -18.19 7.07
C SER A 423 -15.06 -19.16 8.21
N LEU A 424 -14.77 -18.59 9.38
CA LEU A 424 -14.67 -19.37 10.62
C LEU A 424 -15.93 -20.23 10.83
N GLY A 425 -15.71 -21.49 11.19
CA GLY A 425 -16.76 -22.50 11.34
C GLY A 425 -17.09 -23.28 10.07
N ASP A 426 -16.62 -22.85 8.89
CA ASP A 426 -16.76 -23.63 7.67
C ASP A 426 -15.80 -24.83 7.68
N ALA A 427 -16.27 -25.99 7.22
CA ALA A 427 -15.46 -27.21 7.17
C ALA A 427 -14.22 -27.08 6.27
N ASN A 428 -14.22 -26.12 5.35
CA ASN A 428 -13.11 -25.83 4.45
C ASN A 428 -12.28 -24.60 4.86
N TYR A 429 -12.49 -24.00 6.03
CA TYR A 429 -11.69 -22.87 6.49
C TYR A 429 -10.20 -23.22 6.62
N SER A 430 -9.34 -22.30 6.18
CA SER A 430 -7.88 -22.35 6.31
C SER A 430 -7.32 -20.94 6.53
N PRO A 431 -6.23 -20.78 7.30
CA PRO A 431 -5.48 -19.53 7.34
C PRO A 431 -4.65 -19.27 6.07
N MET A 432 -4.52 -20.26 5.19
CA MET A 432 -3.73 -20.13 3.97
C MET A 432 -4.62 -19.72 2.79
N TRP A 433 -4.28 -18.62 2.14
CA TRP A 433 -5.11 -18.03 1.09
C TRP A 433 -4.44 -18.04 -0.28
N ARG A 434 -5.12 -18.61 -1.27
CA ARG A 434 -4.82 -18.49 -2.69
C ARG A 434 -5.41 -17.20 -3.21
N ILE A 435 -4.55 -16.27 -3.63
CA ILE A 435 -5.02 -14.94 -4.01
C ILE A 435 -5.55 -14.95 -5.44
N TYR A 436 -6.78 -14.48 -5.62
CA TYR A 436 -7.39 -14.17 -6.90
C TYR A 436 -7.57 -12.67 -7.04
N LEU A 437 -7.22 -12.13 -8.20
CA LEU A 437 -7.41 -10.73 -8.57
C LEU A 437 -8.76 -10.57 -9.26
N VAL A 438 -9.58 -9.68 -8.72
CA VAL A 438 -10.83 -9.21 -9.28
C VAL A 438 -10.56 -7.89 -9.99
N GLU A 439 -10.88 -7.82 -11.28
CA GLU A 439 -10.66 -6.65 -12.13
C GLU A 439 -11.94 -6.31 -12.88
N TRP A 440 -12.49 -5.13 -12.60
CA TRP A 440 -13.61 -4.55 -13.33
C TRP A 440 -13.22 -4.27 -14.77
N ASN A 441 -14.04 -4.72 -15.72
CA ASN A 441 -13.81 -4.46 -17.15
C ASN A 441 -14.04 -2.98 -17.49
N ASN A 442 -14.94 -2.32 -16.75
CA ASN A 442 -15.15 -0.87 -16.78
C ASN A 442 -15.17 -0.32 -15.35
N GLU A 443 -14.11 0.40 -14.95
CA GLU A 443 -13.98 0.99 -13.61
C GLU A 443 -15.12 1.95 -13.26
N GLU A 444 -15.67 2.69 -14.23
CA GLU A 444 -16.77 3.63 -13.98
C GLU A 444 -18.08 2.92 -13.58
N SER A 445 -18.17 1.61 -13.85
CA SER A 445 -19.33 0.79 -13.48
C SER A 445 -19.15 0.02 -12.16
N ALA A 446 -18.00 0.20 -11.50
CA ALA A 446 -17.67 -0.54 -10.29
C ALA A 446 -18.71 -0.32 -9.19
N LYS A 447 -19.06 -1.42 -8.52
CA LYS A 447 -19.96 -1.44 -7.37
C LYS A 447 -19.29 -2.15 -6.21
N ILE A 448 -19.79 -1.90 -5.00
CA ILE A 448 -19.34 -2.66 -3.84
C ILE A 448 -19.84 -4.09 -4.00
N LEU A 449 -18.93 -5.07 -3.84
CA LEU A 449 -19.28 -6.49 -3.78
C LEU A 449 -18.96 -6.98 -2.37
N GLU A 450 -19.92 -7.61 -1.70
CA GLU A 450 -19.75 -8.02 -0.29
C GLU A 450 -19.68 -9.54 -0.16
N THR A 451 -20.19 -10.28 -1.15
CA THR A 451 -20.28 -11.74 -1.10
C THR A 451 -19.53 -12.41 -2.24
N LYS A 452 -19.20 -13.70 -2.05
CA LYS A 452 -18.66 -14.52 -3.13
C LYS A 452 -19.65 -14.69 -4.29
N SER A 453 -20.95 -14.71 -3.98
CA SER A 453 -22.02 -14.78 -4.97
C SER A 453 -22.04 -13.55 -5.87
N ASP A 454 -21.72 -12.36 -5.35
CA ASP A 454 -21.64 -11.14 -6.14
C ASP A 454 -20.52 -11.25 -7.19
N ILE A 455 -19.33 -11.70 -6.79
CA ILE A 455 -18.21 -11.91 -7.72
C ILE A 455 -18.61 -12.89 -8.83
N ASP A 456 -19.24 -14.01 -8.49
CA ASP A 456 -19.63 -15.04 -9.46
C ASP A 456 -20.70 -14.54 -10.44
N SER A 457 -21.69 -13.80 -9.94
CA SER A 457 -22.73 -13.21 -10.78
C SER A 457 -22.12 -12.20 -11.76
N PHE A 458 -21.33 -11.26 -11.26
CA PHE A 458 -20.75 -10.19 -12.09
C PHE A 458 -19.71 -10.72 -13.09
N LYS A 459 -18.99 -11.79 -12.73
CA LYS A 459 -18.13 -12.52 -13.67
C LYS A 459 -18.95 -13.17 -14.79
N THR A 460 -20.06 -13.83 -14.42
CA THR A 460 -20.95 -14.50 -15.39
C THR A 460 -21.56 -13.51 -16.37
N ASP A 461 -21.91 -12.31 -15.88
CA ASP A 461 -22.43 -11.20 -16.69
C ASP A 461 -21.35 -10.48 -17.53
N GLY A 462 -20.08 -10.89 -17.41
CA GLY A 462 -18.97 -10.28 -18.15
C GLY A 462 -18.63 -8.86 -17.70
N LEU A 463 -19.00 -8.47 -16.48
CA LEU A 463 -18.73 -7.13 -15.91
C LEU A 463 -17.33 -7.05 -15.28
N LEU A 464 -16.80 -8.17 -14.81
CA LEU A 464 -15.47 -8.29 -14.24
C LEU A 464 -14.77 -9.56 -14.69
N SER A 465 -13.46 -9.59 -14.50
CA SER A 465 -12.62 -10.77 -14.66
C SER A 465 -12.04 -11.19 -13.31
N VAL A 466 -11.80 -12.50 -13.18
CA VAL A 466 -11.20 -13.09 -11.98
C VAL A 466 -10.05 -13.99 -12.42
N SER A 467 -8.84 -13.69 -11.97
CA SER A 467 -7.63 -14.40 -12.35
C SER A 467 -6.76 -14.72 -11.14
N ILE A 468 -5.99 -15.80 -11.20
CA ILE A 468 -5.09 -16.16 -10.10
C ILE A 468 -3.91 -15.18 -10.06
N ALA A 469 -3.55 -14.69 -8.87
CA ALA A 469 -2.42 -13.79 -8.70
C ALA A 469 -1.09 -14.53 -8.93
N ARG A 470 -0.24 -13.95 -9.80
CA ARG A 470 1.08 -14.49 -10.15
C ARG A 470 2.15 -13.38 -10.11
N PRO A 471 2.42 -12.76 -8.94
CA PRO A 471 3.46 -11.77 -8.81
C PRO A 471 4.79 -12.38 -9.25
N THR A 472 5.49 -11.70 -10.16
CA THR A 472 6.73 -12.20 -10.79
C THR A 472 6.62 -13.61 -11.39
N ASN A 473 5.44 -14.01 -11.88
CA ASN A 473 5.13 -15.35 -12.40
C ASN A 473 5.23 -16.50 -11.37
N SER A 474 5.22 -16.21 -10.08
CA SER A 474 5.28 -17.22 -9.01
C SER A 474 3.92 -17.49 -8.39
N ASP A 475 3.74 -18.66 -7.77
CA ASP A 475 2.54 -18.97 -6.96
C ASP A 475 2.41 -17.98 -5.80
N HIS A 476 1.21 -17.43 -5.59
CA HIS A 476 0.94 -16.49 -4.52
C HIS A 476 0.03 -17.11 -3.46
N ILE A 477 0.62 -17.37 -2.29
CA ILE A 477 -0.10 -17.79 -1.09
C ILE A 477 0.25 -16.83 0.03
N VAL A 478 -0.75 -16.47 0.82
CA VAL A 478 -0.58 -15.61 2.00
C VAL A 478 -1.17 -16.31 3.20
N ASN A 479 -0.41 -16.36 4.30
CA ASN A 479 -0.90 -16.81 5.60
C ASN A 479 -1.60 -15.62 6.27
N CYS A 480 -2.93 -15.64 6.26
CA CYS A 480 -3.78 -14.63 6.89
C CYS A 480 -4.81 -15.27 7.82
N PRO A 481 -4.43 -15.70 9.03
CA PRO A 481 -5.37 -16.29 9.96
C PRO A 481 -6.46 -15.28 10.34
N PHE A 482 -7.70 -15.76 10.38
CA PHE A 482 -8.81 -14.96 10.88
C PHE A 482 -8.75 -14.92 12.40
N ILE A 483 -9.09 -13.77 12.96
CA ILE A 483 -9.05 -13.54 14.41
C ILE A 483 -10.26 -12.74 14.87
N ASP A 484 -10.59 -12.84 16.15
CA ASP A 484 -11.42 -11.86 16.83
C ASP A 484 -10.53 -10.87 17.60
N PRO A 485 -10.39 -9.62 17.13
CA PRO A 485 -9.59 -8.61 17.82
C PRO A 485 -10.27 -8.05 19.08
N PHE A 486 -11.50 -8.49 19.41
CA PHE A 486 -12.30 -7.99 20.53
C PHE A 486 -12.59 -9.03 21.61
N GLN A 487 -11.90 -10.17 21.57
CA GLN A 487 -12.12 -11.29 22.49
C GLN A 487 -11.73 -11.01 23.95
#